data_AF-A0A316TVF4-F1
#
_entry.id   AF-A0A316TVF4-F1
#
_cell.length_a   1.000
_cell.length_b   1.000
_cell.length_c   1.000
_cell.angle_alpha   90.00
_cell.angle_beta   90.00
_cell.angle_gamma   90.00
#
_symmetry.space_group_name_H-M   'P 1'
#
loop_
_entity.id
_entity.type
_entity.pdbx_description
1 polymer ?
#
loop_
_entity_poly.entity_id
_entity_poly.type
_entity_poly.pdbx_seq_one_letter_code
_entity_poly.pdbx_strand_id
1 'polypeptide(L)'
;MALKNEARTSYNTKTFYREYVSGMTSRQLGQEFQSDSERLKKLYSDALRETNPNIPPAKIPVFQKFLSLLAALTKRLNPVRRLVFGVALLSFASHFLLSFFGIGQAFLLPVAFLALMVILLIELLEKSDVQKELDFARDIQLSLLPPSEVKAGRLETCSFAATAQEVGGDYVDIIETEKGMYVIIADVSGKGMSAALYMVRIQALVHLLIKKMHPSPKELFLELNDYVKSNKTDKTFVTACAAYFPKDADHFIFSRAGHNIPLVYSKKHDSTFRLDTDGFALGMTSTTMLRKKLVEKKFQFDPGDSLLLYTDGLVELRNDKQEEYGENKLDGILSIYGSLHAKTITQKIQSSIELFMGNQQPLDDITFTTVHKNEPRQTLG
;
A
#
# COMPACT_ATOMS: atom_id res chain seq x y z
N MET A 1 19.72 1.73 -6.60
CA MET A 1 19.40 1.68 -8.04
C MET A 1 18.39 2.80 -8.27
N ALA A 2 18.69 3.80 -9.11
CA ALA A 2 17.84 4.98 -9.30
C ALA A 2 16.43 4.59 -9.79
N LEU A 3 15.38 5.19 -9.21
CA LEU A 3 14.01 5.11 -9.75
C LEU A 3 14.03 5.61 -11.19
N LYS A 4 13.94 4.70 -12.15
CA LYS A 4 14.06 4.98 -13.58
C LYS A 4 12.70 4.83 -14.24
N ASN A 5 12.32 5.87 -14.97
CA ASN A 5 11.21 5.90 -15.90
C ASN A 5 11.45 4.85 -17.01
N GLU A 6 10.51 3.92 -17.23
CA GLU A 6 10.70 2.74 -18.07
C GLU A 6 10.12 2.92 -19.48
N ALA A 7 11.01 3.01 -20.47
CA ALA A 7 10.69 2.77 -21.88
C ALA A 7 11.61 1.67 -22.45
N ARG A 8 10.97 0.75 -23.19
CA ARG A 8 11.42 -0.58 -23.67
C ARG A 8 12.76 -0.62 -24.42
N THR A 9 13.48 -1.76 -24.33
CA THR A 9 14.18 -2.36 -25.49
C THR A 9 14.58 -3.85 -25.37
N SER A 10 14.48 -4.52 -26.54
CA SER A 10 14.77 -5.87 -27.07
C SER A 10 15.65 -6.92 -26.33
N TYR A 11 15.26 -8.19 -26.51
CA TYR A 11 15.77 -9.46 -25.95
C TYR A 11 17.07 -10.00 -26.58
N ASN A 12 17.92 -10.65 -25.75
CA ASN A 12 19.13 -11.40 -26.15
C ASN A 12 19.23 -12.72 -25.35
N THR A 13 19.65 -13.82 -25.95
CA THR A 13 19.48 -15.20 -25.43
C THR A 13 20.38 -15.59 -24.24
N LYS A 14 21.29 -14.71 -23.79
CA LYS A 14 22.02 -14.87 -22.52
C LYS A 14 21.19 -14.47 -21.28
N THR A 15 20.01 -13.89 -21.47
CA THR A 15 19.12 -13.41 -20.41
C THR A 15 18.36 -14.54 -19.69
N PHE A 16 18.14 -15.68 -20.34
CA PHE A 16 17.31 -16.78 -19.81
C PHE A 16 17.80 -17.39 -18.49
N TYR A 17 19.11 -17.63 -18.35
CA TYR A 17 19.70 -18.14 -17.10
C TYR A 17 19.79 -17.07 -16.00
N ARG A 18 19.80 -15.80 -16.39
CA ARG A 18 19.72 -14.67 -15.44
C ARG A 18 18.29 -14.50 -14.96
N GLU A 19 17.28 -14.50 -15.84
CA GLU A 19 15.84 -14.40 -15.51
C GLU A 19 15.35 -15.49 -14.53
N TYR A 20 15.90 -16.71 -14.61
CA TYR A 20 15.45 -17.81 -13.75
C TYR A 20 15.87 -17.67 -12.27
N VAL A 21 16.86 -16.82 -11.97
CA VAL A 21 17.43 -16.64 -10.61
C VAL A 21 17.57 -15.15 -10.24
N SER A 22 17.37 -14.22 -11.17
CA SER A 22 17.47 -12.78 -10.92
C SER A 22 16.18 -12.28 -10.30
N GLY A 23 16.24 -11.99 -9.01
CA GLY A 23 15.13 -11.37 -8.27
C GLY A 23 15.15 -11.70 -6.78
N MET A 24 15.86 -12.77 -6.37
CA MET A 24 15.85 -13.23 -4.98
C MET A 24 17.24 -13.63 -4.50
N THR A 25 17.62 -13.12 -3.33
CA THR A 25 18.74 -13.69 -2.55
C THR A 25 18.32 -15.03 -1.95
N SER A 26 19.28 -15.94 -1.71
CA SER A 26 19.01 -17.28 -1.14
C SER A 26 18.23 -17.24 0.18
N ARG A 27 18.30 -16.13 0.92
CA ARG A 27 17.49 -15.88 2.13
C ARG A 27 16.01 -15.55 1.81
N GLN A 28 15.73 -14.74 0.79
CA GLN A 28 14.37 -14.43 0.34
C GLN A 28 13.67 -15.68 -0.21
N LEU A 29 14.40 -16.49 -0.99
CA LEU A 29 13.90 -17.78 -1.47
C LEU A 29 13.50 -18.70 -0.31
N GLY A 30 14.31 -18.78 0.74
CA GLY A 30 14.00 -19.55 1.95
C GLY A 30 12.76 -19.05 2.69
N GLN A 31 12.56 -17.74 2.79
CA GLN A 31 11.39 -17.14 3.43
C GLN A 31 10.10 -17.39 2.66
N GLU A 32 10.12 -17.28 1.32
CA GLU A 32 8.96 -17.59 0.49
C GLU A 32 8.60 -19.07 0.55
N PHE A 33 9.58 -19.97 0.44
CA PHE A 33 9.34 -21.41 0.61
C PHE A 33 8.74 -21.73 1.98
N GLN A 34 9.17 -21.04 3.03
CA GLN A 34 8.64 -21.21 4.38
C GLN A 34 7.19 -20.70 4.49
N SER A 35 6.89 -19.53 3.90
CA SER A 35 5.53 -18.98 3.81
C SER A 35 4.58 -19.90 3.03
N ASP A 36 5.02 -20.43 1.90
CA ASP A 36 4.23 -21.36 1.09
C ASP A 36 4.04 -22.70 1.81
N SER A 37 5.05 -23.17 2.55
CA SER A 37 4.93 -24.34 3.42
C SER A 37 3.88 -24.14 4.52
N GLU A 38 3.85 -22.97 5.17
CA GLU A 38 2.83 -22.61 6.16
C GLU A 38 1.42 -22.59 5.56
N ARG A 39 1.26 -21.99 4.37
CA ARG A 39 -0.02 -21.99 3.63
C ARG A 39 -0.49 -23.40 3.28
N LEU A 40 0.43 -24.24 2.79
CA LEU A 40 0.15 -25.63 2.48
C LEU A 40 -0.21 -26.44 3.73
N LYS A 41 0.48 -26.23 4.86
CA LYS A 41 0.14 -26.85 6.14
C LYS A 41 -1.27 -26.47 6.61
N LYS A 42 -1.64 -25.19 6.49
CA LYS A 42 -2.97 -24.71 6.86
C LYS A 42 -4.04 -25.35 5.99
N LEU A 43 -3.87 -25.31 4.66
CA LEU A 43 -4.75 -25.97 3.70
C LEU A 43 -4.89 -27.47 3.98
N TYR A 44 -3.77 -28.15 4.27
CA TYR A 44 -3.75 -29.55 4.65
C TYR A 44 -4.55 -29.82 5.93
N SER A 45 -4.39 -28.97 6.95
CA SER A 45 -5.12 -29.11 8.21
C SER A 45 -6.63 -28.89 8.07
N ASP A 46 -7.04 -27.92 7.25
CA ASP A 46 -8.45 -27.62 6.98
C ASP A 46 -9.10 -28.75 6.18
N ALA A 47 -8.41 -29.26 5.15
CA ALA A 47 -8.86 -30.39 4.34
C ALA A 47 -9.10 -31.65 5.19
N LEU A 48 -8.18 -31.96 6.13
CA LEU A 48 -8.35 -33.12 7.01
C LEU A 48 -9.55 -33.00 7.93
N ARG A 49 -9.80 -31.81 8.48
CA ARG A 49 -10.96 -31.53 9.35
C ARG A 49 -12.28 -31.64 8.60
N GLU A 50 -12.33 -31.12 7.38
CA GLU A 50 -13.54 -31.15 6.54
C GLU A 50 -13.89 -32.57 6.08
N THR A 51 -12.88 -33.39 5.73
CA THR A 51 -13.12 -34.75 5.24
C THR A 51 -13.32 -35.78 6.37
N ASN A 52 -12.76 -35.55 7.56
CA ASN A 52 -12.79 -36.48 8.69
C ASN A 52 -13.10 -35.75 10.02
N PRO A 53 -14.33 -35.24 10.22
CA PRO A 53 -14.67 -34.38 11.35
C PRO A 53 -14.54 -35.06 12.73
N ASN A 54 -14.64 -36.39 12.78
CA ASN A 54 -14.70 -37.17 14.03
C ASN A 54 -13.42 -37.96 14.33
N ILE A 55 -12.36 -37.81 13.53
CA ILE A 55 -11.12 -38.60 13.67
C ILE A 55 -9.95 -37.65 13.98
N PRO A 56 -9.19 -37.88 15.07
CA PRO A 56 -7.99 -37.11 15.35
C PRO A 56 -6.99 -37.20 14.18
N PRO A 57 -6.36 -36.09 13.74
CA PRO A 57 -5.45 -36.07 12.58
C PRO A 57 -4.30 -37.09 12.67
N ALA A 58 -3.86 -37.43 13.88
CA ALA A 58 -2.82 -38.43 14.14
C ALA A 58 -3.25 -39.86 13.76
N LYS A 59 -4.56 -40.17 13.84
CA LYS A 59 -5.10 -41.52 13.59
C LYS A 59 -5.51 -41.76 12.13
N ILE A 60 -5.47 -40.74 11.28
CA ILE A 60 -5.85 -40.86 9.87
C ILE A 60 -4.69 -41.53 9.09
N PRO A 61 -4.93 -42.61 8.33
CA PRO A 61 -3.96 -43.25 7.46
C PRO A 61 -3.31 -42.27 6.48
N VAL A 62 -2.01 -42.47 6.19
CA VAL A 62 -1.23 -41.60 5.28
C VAL A 62 -1.87 -41.49 3.89
N PHE A 63 -2.41 -42.59 3.37
CA PHE A 63 -3.09 -42.59 2.08
C PHE A 63 -4.38 -41.74 2.08
N GLN A 64 -5.19 -41.81 3.13
CA GLN A 64 -6.37 -40.97 3.29
C GLN A 64 -6.00 -39.50 3.45
N LYS A 65 -4.90 -39.19 4.16
CA LYS A 65 -4.36 -37.84 4.26
C LYS A 65 -4.01 -37.24 2.89
N PHE A 66 -3.35 -38.03 2.04
CA PHE A 66 -3.01 -37.64 0.67
C PHE A 66 -4.27 -37.41 -0.17
N LEU A 67 -5.24 -38.33 -0.12
CA LEU A 67 -6.53 -38.20 -0.83
C LEU A 67 -7.33 -36.97 -0.39
N SER A 68 -7.37 -36.67 0.91
CA SER A 68 -8.03 -35.47 1.43
C SER A 68 -7.40 -34.19 0.89
N LEU A 69 -6.07 -34.10 0.87
CA LEU A 69 -5.36 -32.97 0.29
C LEU A 69 -5.64 -32.83 -1.21
N LEU A 70 -5.54 -33.94 -1.94
CA LEU A 70 -5.80 -33.99 -3.38
C LEU A 70 -7.25 -33.57 -3.70
N ALA A 71 -8.22 -34.06 -2.95
CA ALA A 71 -9.63 -33.69 -3.09
C ALA A 71 -9.86 -32.21 -2.79
N ALA A 72 -9.24 -31.67 -1.74
CA ALA A 72 -9.33 -30.25 -1.39
C ALA A 72 -8.75 -29.34 -2.48
N LEU A 73 -7.59 -29.69 -3.05
CA LEU A 73 -7.01 -28.98 -4.19
C LEU A 73 -7.89 -29.08 -5.43
N THR A 74 -8.42 -30.27 -5.73
CA THR A 74 -9.28 -30.54 -6.89
C THR A 74 -10.60 -29.76 -6.83
N LYS A 75 -11.17 -29.57 -5.63
CA LYS A 75 -12.39 -28.77 -5.42
C LYS A 75 -12.18 -27.28 -5.72
N ARG A 76 -10.96 -26.75 -5.59
CA ARG A 76 -10.62 -25.35 -5.89
C ARG A 76 -10.43 -25.08 -7.39
N LEU A 77 -10.29 -26.12 -8.20
CA LEU A 77 -10.23 -26.00 -9.66
C LEU A 77 -11.63 -25.81 -10.24
N ASN A 78 -11.74 -24.92 -11.25
CA ASN A 78 -12.90 -24.79 -12.12
C ASN A 78 -13.25 -26.15 -12.78
N PRO A 79 -14.54 -26.49 -13.00
CA PRO A 79 -14.99 -27.72 -13.67
C PRO A 79 -14.13 -28.21 -14.84
N VAL A 80 -13.71 -27.33 -15.76
CA VAL A 80 -12.88 -27.72 -16.92
C VAL A 80 -11.49 -28.18 -16.49
N ARG A 81 -10.83 -27.41 -15.61
CA ARG A 81 -9.51 -27.75 -15.06
C ARG A 81 -9.54 -29.01 -14.22
N ARG A 82 -10.62 -29.21 -13.48
CA ARG A 82 -10.87 -30.42 -12.69
C ARG A 82 -10.90 -31.66 -13.59
N LEU A 83 -11.52 -31.56 -14.75
CA LEU A 83 -11.57 -32.65 -15.72
C LEU A 83 -10.18 -32.94 -16.29
N VAL A 84 -9.43 -31.91 -16.72
CA VAL A 84 -8.05 -32.08 -17.22
C VAL A 84 -7.14 -32.67 -16.15
N PHE A 85 -7.29 -32.23 -14.90
CA PHE A 85 -6.53 -32.76 -13.76
C PHE A 85 -6.89 -34.22 -13.48
N GLY A 86 -8.17 -34.59 -13.57
CA GLY A 86 -8.63 -35.97 -13.49
C GLY A 86 -8.04 -36.86 -14.59
N VAL A 87 -8.01 -36.38 -15.84
CA VAL A 87 -7.37 -37.08 -16.96
C VAL A 87 -5.86 -37.27 -16.72
N ALA A 88 -5.19 -36.23 -16.20
CA ALA A 88 -3.76 -36.31 -15.87
C ALA A 88 -3.50 -37.38 -14.79
N LEU A 89 -4.28 -37.35 -13.70
CA LEU A 89 -4.15 -38.28 -12.59
C LEU A 89 -4.47 -39.73 -13.01
N LEU A 90 -5.53 -39.93 -13.78
CA LEU A 90 -5.91 -41.25 -14.30
C LEU A 90 -4.86 -41.78 -15.27
N SER A 91 -4.32 -40.95 -16.16
CA SER A 91 -3.27 -41.33 -17.11
C SER A 91 -1.99 -41.72 -16.37
N PHE A 92 -1.60 -40.93 -15.35
CA PHE A 92 -0.44 -41.21 -14.50
C PHE A 92 -0.60 -42.52 -13.70
N ALA A 93 -1.75 -42.70 -13.04
CA ALA A 93 -2.04 -43.91 -12.26
C ALA A 93 -2.13 -45.16 -13.16
N SER A 94 -2.75 -45.03 -14.34
CA SER A 94 -2.85 -46.12 -15.32
C SER A 94 -1.48 -46.52 -15.85
N HIS A 95 -0.59 -45.55 -16.12
CA HIS A 95 0.79 -45.84 -16.54
C HIS A 95 1.53 -46.68 -15.48
N PHE A 96 1.44 -46.28 -14.21
CA PHE A 96 2.09 -46.99 -13.11
C PHE A 96 1.52 -48.41 -12.93
N LEU A 97 0.19 -48.54 -12.95
CA LEU A 97 -0.49 -49.83 -12.77
C LEU A 97 -0.19 -50.80 -13.92
N LEU A 98 -0.25 -50.34 -15.17
CA LEU A 98 0.03 -51.17 -16.34
C LEU A 98 1.51 -51.55 -16.43
N SER A 99 2.41 -50.62 -16.08
CA SER A 99 3.84 -50.91 -16.02
C SER A 99 4.16 -51.96 -14.94
N PHE A 100 3.42 -51.98 -13.83
CA PHE A 100 3.55 -53.03 -12.80
C PHE A 100 3.20 -54.43 -13.34
N PHE A 101 2.22 -54.53 -14.24
CA PHE A 101 1.85 -55.77 -14.93
C PHE A 101 2.71 -56.08 -16.17
N GLY A 102 3.76 -55.29 -16.44
CA GLY A 102 4.66 -55.49 -17.60
C GLY A 102 4.08 -55.03 -18.94
N ILE A 103 2.99 -54.26 -18.94
CA ILE A 103 2.38 -53.72 -20.16
C ILE A 103 2.98 -52.33 -20.43
N GLY A 104 3.83 -52.23 -21.46
CA GLY A 104 4.43 -50.97 -21.86
C GLY A 104 3.42 -50.00 -22.49
N GLN A 105 3.22 -48.83 -21.89
CA GLN A 105 2.39 -47.76 -22.44
C GLN A 105 3.14 -46.42 -22.45
N ALA A 106 3.91 -46.20 -23.52
CA ALA A 106 4.76 -45.02 -23.67
C ALA A 106 3.98 -43.69 -23.80
N PHE A 107 2.69 -43.73 -24.16
CA PHE A 107 1.89 -42.52 -24.43
C PHE A 107 1.19 -41.94 -23.18
N LEU A 108 0.93 -42.74 -22.15
CA LEU A 108 0.18 -42.28 -20.97
C LEU A 108 0.93 -41.22 -20.14
N LEU A 109 2.25 -41.39 -19.99
CA LEU A 109 3.08 -40.45 -19.24
C LEU A 109 3.20 -39.08 -19.93
N PRO A 110 3.46 -39.00 -21.25
CA PRO A 110 3.35 -37.74 -22.01
C PRO A 110 1.97 -37.08 -21.92
N VAL A 111 0.88 -37.85 -21.96
CA VAL A 111 -0.49 -37.31 -21.82
C VAL A 111 -0.70 -36.69 -20.44
N ALA A 112 -0.27 -37.38 -19.38
CA ALA A 112 -0.34 -36.84 -18.02
C ALA A 112 0.48 -35.55 -17.86
N PHE A 113 1.70 -35.54 -18.40
CA PHE A 113 2.57 -34.36 -18.38
C PHE A 113 1.97 -33.19 -19.15
N LEU A 114 1.46 -33.43 -20.38
CA LEU A 114 0.87 -32.39 -21.21
C LEU A 114 -0.40 -31.82 -20.55
N ALA A 115 -1.23 -32.66 -19.93
CA ALA A 115 -2.41 -32.21 -19.19
C ALA A 115 -2.03 -31.32 -17.98
N LEU A 116 -1.00 -31.69 -17.22
CA LEU A 116 -0.48 -30.85 -16.14
C LEU A 116 0.14 -29.55 -16.66
N MET A 117 0.89 -29.60 -17.76
CA MET A 117 1.48 -28.43 -18.39
C MET A 117 0.40 -27.45 -18.89
N VAL A 118 -0.68 -27.97 -19.47
CA VAL A 118 -1.84 -27.15 -19.87
C VAL A 118 -2.49 -26.49 -18.65
N ILE A 119 -2.70 -27.21 -17.55
CA ILE A 119 -3.24 -26.60 -16.31
C ILE A 119 -2.33 -25.49 -15.82
N LEU A 120 -1.01 -25.73 -15.77
CA LEU A 120 -0.04 -24.73 -15.35
C LEU A 120 -0.04 -23.51 -16.27
N LEU A 121 -0.12 -23.70 -17.59
CA LEU A 121 -0.16 -22.60 -18.56
C LEU A 121 -1.42 -21.74 -18.37
N ILE A 122 -2.58 -22.35 -18.19
CA ILE A 122 -3.83 -21.61 -17.97
C ILE A 122 -3.78 -20.86 -16.63
N GLU A 123 -3.21 -21.47 -15.58
CA GLU A 123 -3.02 -20.82 -14.27
C GLU A 123 -2.09 -19.60 -14.38
N LEU A 124 -0.98 -19.73 -15.11
CA LEU A 124 -0.06 -18.62 -15.35
C LEU A 124 -0.71 -17.49 -16.16
N LEU A 125 -1.53 -17.83 -17.15
CA LEU A 125 -2.28 -16.84 -17.93
C LEU A 125 -3.29 -16.08 -17.05
N GLU A 126 -4.09 -16.78 -16.24
CA GLU A 126 -5.03 -16.13 -15.30
C GLU A 126 -4.30 -15.24 -14.30
N LYS A 127 -3.17 -15.71 -13.74
CA LYS A 127 -2.35 -14.87 -12.85
C LYS A 127 -1.84 -13.62 -13.55
N SER A 128 -1.43 -13.73 -14.81
CA SER A 128 -1.00 -12.58 -15.61
C SER A 128 -2.13 -11.60 -15.88
N ASP A 129 -3.36 -12.08 -16.09
CA ASP A 129 -4.50 -11.21 -16.35
C ASP A 129 -4.95 -10.49 -15.06
N VAL A 130 -4.96 -11.18 -13.92
CA VAL A 130 -5.18 -10.55 -12.61
C VAL A 130 -4.13 -9.47 -12.34
N GLN A 131 -2.85 -9.72 -12.67
CA GLN A 131 -1.81 -8.70 -12.50
C GLN A 131 -2.10 -7.44 -13.32
N LYS A 132 -2.53 -7.59 -14.58
CA LYS A 132 -2.89 -6.43 -15.42
C LYS A 132 -4.08 -5.66 -14.86
N GLU A 133 -5.07 -6.35 -14.29
CA GLU A 133 -6.21 -5.69 -13.63
C GLU A 133 -5.77 -4.90 -12.39
N LEU A 134 -4.83 -5.43 -11.60
CA LEU A 134 -4.24 -4.74 -10.46
C LEU A 134 -3.41 -3.52 -10.88
N ASP A 135 -2.59 -3.66 -11.92
CA ASP A 135 -1.80 -2.55 -12.47
C ASP A 135 -2.73 -1.44 -12.98
N PHE A 136 -3.83 -1.79 -13.65
CA PHE A 136 -4.82 -0.82 -14.08
C PHE A 136 -5.53 -0.12 -12.90
N ALA A 137 -5.85 -0.87 -11.84
CA ALA A 137 -6.41 -0.28 -10.63
C ALA A 137 -5.43 0.71 -9.95
N ARG A 138 -4.12 0.39 -9.96
CA ARG A 138 -3.06 1.28 -9.51
C ARG A 138 -3.02 2.58 -10.30
N ASP A 139 -3.07 2.48 -11.63
CA ASP A 139 -3.04 3.65 -12.50
C ASP A 139 -4.23 4.58 -12.23
N ILE A 140 -5.43 4.00 -12.01
CA ILE A 140 -6.60 4.78 -11.58
C ILE A 140 -6.30 5.46 -10.23
N GLN A 141 -5.80 4.73 -9.24
CA GLN A 141 -5.51 5.27 -7.92
C GLN A 141 -4.51 6.43 -7.97
N LEU A 142 -3.42 6.28 -8.74
CA LEU A 142 -2.42 7.33 -8.90
C LEU A 142 -2.96 8.52 -9.69
N SER A 143 -3.84 8.29 -10.68
CA SER A 143 -4.48 9.38 -11.45
C SER A 143 -5.42 10.25 -10.60
N LEU A 144 -5.87 9.72 -9.47
CA LEU A 144 -6.72 10.44 -8.54
C LEU A 144 -5.91 11.37 -7.61
N LEU A 145 -4.63 11.10 -7.37
CA LEU A 145 -3.78 11.94 -6.53
C LEU A 145 -3.54 13.31 -7.19
N PRO A 146 -3.29 14.37 -6.39
CA PRO A 146 -3.02 15.69 -6.94
C PRO A 146 -1.74 15.67 -7.79
N PRO A 147 -1.58 16.62 -8.72
CA PRO A 147 -0.29 16.86 -9.37
C PRO A 147 0.83 16.98 -8.32
N SER A 148 2.02 16.48 -8.65
CA SER A 148 3.14 16.48 -7.71
C SER A 148 3.55 17.86 -7.21
N GLU A 149 3.20 18.93 -7.94
CA GLU A 149 3.39 20.32 -7.52
C GLU A 149 2.08 21.10 -7.70
N VAL A 150 1.60 21.75 -6.64
CA VAL A 150 0.45 22.66 -6.67
C VAL A 150 0.87 24.01 -6.11
N LYS A 151 0.44 25.10 -6.73
CA LYS A 151 0.75 26.47 -6.29
C LYS A 151 -0.54 27.25 -6.12
N ALA A 152 -0.77 27.78 -4.93
CA ALA A 152 -1.94 28.58 -4.59
C ALA A 152 -1.49 29.87 -3.88
N GLY A 153 -1.51 30.99 -4.61
CA GLY A 153 -1.02 32.28 -4.09
C GLY A 153 0.47 32.22 -3.73
N ARG A 154 0.80 32.37 -2.44
CA ARG A 154 2.17 32.27 -1.92
C ARG A 154 2.54 30.86 -1.45
N LEU A 155 1.59 29.93 -1.45
CA LEU A 155 1.83 28.56 -1.04
C LEU A 155 2.26 27.74 -2.25
N GLU A 156 3.30 26.94 -2.04
CA GLU A 156 3.67 25.90 -2.96
C GLU A 156 3.72 24.58 -2.21
N THR A 157 3.31 23.51 -2.89
CA THR A 157 3.30 22.18 -2.33
C THR A 157 4.06 21.23 -3.22
N CYS A 158 4.63 20.19 -2.63
CA CYS A 158 5.18 19.08 -3.39
C CYS A 158 4.92 17.74 -2.70
N SER A 159 4.17 16.87 -3.38
CA SER A 159 3.75 15.57 -2.87
C SER A 159 4.51 14.42 -3.54
N PHE A 160 4.82 13.40 -2.74
CA PHE A 160 5.36 12.12 -3.18
C PHE A 160 4.46 11.01 -2.63
N ALA A 161 4.14 10.04 -3.48
CA ALA A 161 3.39 8.84 -3.11
C ALA A 161 3.95 7.65 -3.87
N ALA A 162 4.30 6.58 -3.16
CA ALA A 162 4.76 5.32 -3.73
C ALA A 162 4.12 4.16 -2.97
N THR A 163 3.37 3.32 -3.70
CA THR A 163 2.75 2.13 -3.11
C THR A 163 3.77 1.00 -2.94
N ALA A 164 3.71 0.28 -1.82
CA ALA A 164 4.54 -0.92 -1.58
C ALA A 164 4.01 -2.14 -2.34
N GLN A 165 2.69 -2.20 -2.54
CA GLN A 165 2.00 -3.22 -3.32
C GLN A 165 1.49 -2.65 -4.64
N GLU A 166 0.74 -3.45 -5.39
CA GLU A 166 0.06 -3.03 -6.61
C GLU A 166 -0.89 -1.87 -6.33
N VAL A 167 -1.60 -1.86 -5.20
CA VAL A 167 -2.49 -0.76 -4.78
C VAL A 167 -2.30 -0.47 -3.29
N GLY A 168 -2.51 0.79 -2.90
CA GLY A 168 -2.18 1.29 -1.56
C GLY A 168 -3.36 1.77 -0.72
N GLY A 169 -3.16 1.93 0.58
CA GLY A 169 -4.11 2.54 1.53
C GLY A 169 -3.92 4.05 1.70
N ASP A 170 -2.74 4.55 1.36
CA ASP A 170 -2.38 5.96 1.53
C ASP A 170 -3.16 6.91 0.62
N TYR A 171 -3.52 8.06 1.17
CA TYR A 171 -4.20 9.16 0.51
C TYR A 171 -3.45 10.47 0.78
N VAL A 172 -3.21 11.25 -0.27
CA VAL A 172 -2.76 12.64 -0.16
C VAL A 172 -3.52 13.50 -1.15
N ASP A 173 -3.90 14.71 -0.74
CA ASP A 173 -4.62 15.64 -1.61
C ASP A 173 -4.34 17.09 -1.28
N ILE A 174 -4.42 17.92 -2.32
CA ILE A 174 -4.24 19.37 -2.25
C ILE A 174 -5.41 20.00 -3.00
N ILE A 175 -6.35 20.56 -2.24
CA ILE A 175 -7.63 21.01 -2.77
C ILE A 175 -7.71 22.52 -2.63
N GLU A 176 -7.59 23.23 -3.75
CA GLU A 176 -7.77 24.68 -3.82
C GLU A 176 -9.26 25.02 -3.90
N THR A 177 -9.68 26.01 -3.11
CA THR A 177 -11.03 26.58 -3.10
C THR A 177 -10.92 28.10 -3.16
N GLU A 178 -12.04 28.78 -3.42
CA GLU A 178 -12.08 30.24 -3.41
C GLU A 178 -11.67 30.85 -2.05
N LYS A 179 -11.87 30.10 -0.95
CA LYS A 179 -11.60 30.55 0.42
C LYS A 179 -10.18 30.23 0.91
N GLY A 180 -9.47 29.32 0.25
CA GLY A 180 -8.18 28.84 0.71
C GLY A 180 -7.84 27.45 0.17
N MET A 181 -6.75 26.87 0.67
CA MET A 181 -6.22 25.58 0.24
C MET A 181 -6.29 24.56 1.38
N TYR A 182 -6.80 23.37 1.10
CA TYR A 182 -6.73 22.23 1.99
C TYR A 182 -5.57 21.33 1.60
N VAL A 183 -4.85 20.82 2.59
CA VAL A 183 -3.85 19.76 2.45
C VAL A 183 -4.26 18.66 3.40
N ILE A 184 -4.48 17.46 2.86
CA ILE A 184 -4.89 16.29 3.64
C ILE A 184 -3.96 15.13 3.32
N ILE A 185 -3.61 14.37 4.35
CA ILE A 185 -2.97 13.08 4.22
C ILE A 185 -3.66 12.09 5.15
N ALA A 186 -3.80 10.85 4.69
CA ALA A 186 -4.44 9.80 5.46
C ALA A 186 -3.88 8.43 5.09
N ASP A 187 -4.01 7.48 6.00
CA ASP A 187 -3.73 6.08 5.80
C ASP A 187 -4.94 5.24 6.26
N VAL A 188 -5.35 4.33 5.39
CA VAL A 188 -6.47 3.40 5.61
C VAL A 188 -5.93 2.10 6.17
N SER A 189 -6.43 1.70 7.34
CA SER A 189 -6.05 0.43 7.96
C SER A 189 -6.36 -0.77 7.04
N GLY A 190 -5.41 -1.67 6.90
CA GLY A 190 -5.52 -2.83 6.02
C GLY A 190 -4.46 -2.75 4.92
N LYS A 191 -4.49 -3.70 3.98
CA LYS A 191 -3.54 -3.73 2.85
C LYS A 191 -4.23 -4.21 1.57
N GLY A 192 -3.63 -3.90 0.44
CA GLY A 192 -4.10 -4.31 -0.89
C GLY A 192 -5.44 -3.70 -1.28
N MET A 193 -6.20 -4.43 -2.10
CA MET A 193 -7.41 -3.92 -2.78
C MET A 193 -8.48 -3.35 -1.84
N SER A 194 -8.66 -3.94 -0.65
CA SER A 194 -9.66 -3.43 0.29
C SER A 194 -9.31 -2.01 0.77
N ALA A 195 -8.06 -1.77 1.17
CA ALA A 195 -7.63 -0.45 1.63
C ALA A 195 -7.72 0.59 0.49
N ALA A 196 -7.31 0.21 -0.72
CA ALA A 196 -7.39 1.07 -1.91
C ALA A 196 -8.82 1.52 -2.25
N LEU A 197 -9.81 0.63 -2.17
CA LEU A 197 -11.22 1.00 -2.40
C LEU A 197 -11.75 1.97 -1.35
N TYR A 198 -11.33 1.82 -0.08
CA TYR A 198 -11.65 2.79 0.97
C TYR A 198 -10.98 4.13 0.73
N MET A 199 -9.72 4.13 0.31
CA MET A 199 -8.96 5.33 -0.06
C MET A 199 -9.74 6.15 -1.10
N VAL A 200 -10.13 5.53 -2.23
CA VAL A 200 -10.92 6.18 -3.29
C VAL A 200 -12.24 6.74 -2.77
N ARG A 201 -12.93 5.98 -1.90
CA ARG A 201 -14.18 6.44 -1.28
C ARG A 201 -13.96 7.66 -0.38
N ILE A 202 -12.91 7.66 0.44
CA ILE A 202 -12.57 8.78 1.33
C ILE A 202 -12.26 10.02 0.52
N GLN A 203 -11.45 9.90 -0.53
CA GLN A 203 -11.15 11.03 -1.41
C GLN A 203 -12.42 11.64 -2.00
N ALA A 204 -13.30 10.83 -2.58
CA ALA A 204 -14.54 11.32 -3.17
C ALA A 204 -15.41 12.08 -2.14
N LEU A 205 -15.47 11.58 -0.90
CA LEU A 205 -16.19 12.25 0.19
C LEU A 205 -15.51 13.55 0.61
N VAL A 206 -14.17 13.58 0.71
CA VAL A 206 -13.40 14.78 1.05
C VAL A 206 -13.67 15.89 0.04
N HIS A 207 -13.58 15.61 -1.26
CA HIS A 207 -13.88 16.57 -2.33
C HIS A 207 -15.31 17.08 -2.25
N LEU A 208 -16.28 16.17 -2.03
CA LEU A 208 -17.70 16.53 -1.88
C LEU A 208 -17.94 17.47 -0.69
N LEU A 209 -17.39 17.12 0.48
CA LEU A 209 -17.58 17.87 1.72
C LEU A 209 -16.91 19.24 1.65
N ILE A 210 -15.67 19.31 1.14
CA ILE A 210 -14.95 20.59 0.96
C ILE A 210 -15.72 21.50 0.01
N LYS A 211 -16.13 20.99 -1.16
CA LYS A 211 -16.86 21.78 -2.15
C LYS A 211 -18.20 22.31 -1.62
N LYS A 212 -18.93 21.52 -0.84
CA LYS A 212 -20.26 21.89 -0.34
C LYS A 212 -20.23 22.76 0.90
N MET A 213 -19.35 22.45 1.86
CA MET A 213 -19.43 23.00 3.21
C MET A 213 -18.29 23.97 3.52
N HIS A 214 -17.15 23.88 2.83
CA HIS A 214 -15.90 24.55 3.22
C HIS A 214 -15.58 24.38 4.72
N PRO A 215 -15.58 23.14 5.23
CA PRO A 215 -15.50 22.86 6.66
C PRO A 215 -14.10 23.14 7.19
N SER A 216 -13.99 23.44 8.48
CA SER A 216 -12.69 23.35 9.16
C SER A 216 -12.14 21.90 9.14
N PRO A 217 -10.82 21.67 9.28
CA PRO A 217 -10.25 20.32 9.37
C PRO A 217 -10.93 19.42 10.41
N LYS A 218 -11.29 19.97 11.57
CA LYS A 218 -12.03 19.21 12.58
C LYS A 218 -13.44 18.84 12.12
N GLU A 219 -14.18 19.76 11.53
CA GLU A 219 -15.52 19.47 11.00
C GLU A 219 -15.47 18.43 9.88
N LEU A 220 -14.50 18.53 8.97
CA LEU A 220 -14.27 17.55 7.91
C LEU A 220 -14.13 16.13 8.49
N PHE A 221 -13.29 15.97 9.52
CA PHE A 221 -13.10 14.68 10.17
C PHE A 221 -14.32 14.15 10.92
N LEU A 222 -15.15 15.04 11.47
CA LEU A 222 -16.38 14.60 12.14
C LEU A 222 -17.40 14.06 11.14
N GLU A 223 -17.56 14.71 9.99
CA GLU A 223 -18.40 14.21 8.90
C GLU A 223 -17.86 12.88 8.37
N LEU A 224 -16.55 12.80 8.09
CA LEU A 224 -15.93 11.57 7.59
C LEU A 224 -16.05 10.39 8.57
N ASN A 225 -15.98 10.63 9.88
CA ASN A 225 -16.10 9.57 10.88
C ASN A 225 -17.45 8.84 10.82
N ASP A 226 -18.54 9.57 10.57
CA ASP A 226 -19.87 8.97 10.42
C ASP A 226 -19.95 8.09 9.15
N TYR A 227 -19.26 8.48 8.07
CA TYR A 227 -19.18 7.67 6.86
C TYR A 227 -18.33 6.42 7.04
N VAL A 228 -17.16 6.51 7.66
CA VAL A 228 -16.30 5.34 7.94
C VAL A 228 -17.05 4.35 8.83
N LYS A 229 -17.79 4.84 9.82
CA LYS A 229 -18.55 4.01 10.77
C LYS A 229 -19.89 3.48 10.24
N SER A 230 -20.30 3.86 9.03
CA SER A 230 -21.63 3.55 8.50
C SER A 230 -21.96 2.04 8.46
N ASN A 231 -20.96 1.15 8.53
CA ASN A 231 -21.15 -0.29 8.64
C ASN A 231 -20.63 -0.87 9.97
N LYS A 232 -21.50 -1.52 10.76
CA LYS A 232 -21.18 -2.02 12.10
C LYS A 232 -20.21 -3.21 12.14
N THR A 233 -20.10 -3.96 11.04
CA THR A 233 -19.19 -5.11 10.93
C THR A 233 -17.82 -4.73 10.40
N ASP A 234 -17.68 -3.50 9.92
CA ASP A 234 -16.45 -2.98 9.36
C ASP A 234 -15.47 -2.60 10.48
N LYS A 235 -14.27 -3.19 10.43
CA LYS A 235 -13.17 -2.89 11.36
C LYS A 235 -12.18 -1.90 10.78
N THR A 236 -12.47 -1.37 9.59
CA THR A 236 -11.63 -0.38 8.92
C THR A 236 -11.65 0.92 9.70
N PHE A 237 -10.47 1.46 9.94
CA PHE A 237 -10.27 2.80 10.47
C PHE A 237 -9.32 3.56 9.54
N VAL A 238 -9.36 4.89 9.63
CA VAL A 238 -8.53 5.77 8.80
C VAL A 238 -7.81 6.73 9.73
N THR A 239 -6.49 6.71 9.72
CA THR A 239 -5.70 7.75 10.36
C THR A 239 -5.61 8.92 9.37
N ALA A 240 -5.80 10.15 9.81
CA ALA A 240 -5.71 11.31 8.92
C ALA A 240 -5.20 12.56 9.63
N CYS A 241 -4.56 13.47 8.90
CA CYS A 241 -4.37 14.84 9.36
C CYS A 241 -4.60 15.81 8.21
N ALA A 242 -5.09 17.00 8.55
CA ALA A 242 -5.50 17.99 7.57
C ALA A 242 -5.13 19.39 8.05
N ALA A 243 -4.58 20.16 7.12
CA ALA A 243 -4.28 21.58 7.27
C ALA A 243 -5.12 22.38 6.27
N TYR A 244 -5.76 23.44 6.75
CA TYR A 244 -6.47 24.39 5.91
C TYR A 244 -5.79 25.76 6.01
N PHE A 245 -5.40 26.29 4.86
CA PHE A 245 -4.74 27.58 4.69
C PHE A 245 -5.74 28.58 4.09
N PRO A 246 -6.36 29.46 4.90
CA PRO A 246 -7.24 30.50 4.38
C PRO A 246 -6.46 31.49 3.51
N LYS A 247 -7.05 31.94 2.40
CA LYS A 247 -6.38 32.72 1.34
C LYS A 247 -5.68 33.99 1.82
N ASP A 248 -6.27 34.69 2.79
CA ASP A 248 -5.81 35.99 3.29
C ASP A 248 -5.35 35.93 4.75
N ALA A 249 -4.89 34.76 5.21
CA ALA A 249 -4.45 34.53 6.57
C ALA A 249 -2.97 34.14 6.64
N ASP A 250 -2.28 34.63 7.67
CA ASP A 250 -0.91 34.21 8.01
C ASP A 250 -0.88 33.02 8.99
N HIS A 251 -1.95 32.22 9.00
CA HIS A 251 -2.02 31.00 9.79
C HIS A 251 -2.71 29.90 9.00
N PHE A 252 -2.45 28.65 9.37
CA PHE A 252 -3.29 27.52 8.97
C PHE A 252 -4.05 26.98 10.17
N ILE A 253 -5.18 26.35 9.89
CA ILE A 253 -5.99 25.59 10.85
C ILE A 253 -5.60 24.12 10.67
N PHE A 254 -5.39 23.40 11.76
CA PHE A 254 -4.92 22.01 11.72
C PHE A 254 -5.68 21.12 12.70
N SER A 255 -5.93 19.90 12.26
CA SER A 255 -6.48 18.82 13.07
C SER A 255 -5.83 17.49 12.70
N ARG A 256 -5.71 16.57 13.66
CA ARG A 256 -5.09 15.24 13.50
C ARG A 256 -6.00 14.17 14.10
N ALA A 257 -6.50 13.28 13.26
CA ALA A 257 -7.26 12.09 13.63
C ALA A 257 -6.32 10.87 13.70
N GLY A 258 -5.51 10.80 14.76
CA GLY A 258 -4.66 9.63 15.06
C GLY A 258 -3.47 9.36 14.12
N HIS A 259 -3.23 10.20 13.11
CA HIS A 259 -2.15 10.06 12.13
C HIS A 259 -0.77 10.45 12.67
N ASN A 260 0.30 10.20 11.90
CA ASN A 260 1.66 10.64 12.26
C ASN A 260 1.72 12.14 12.54
N ILE A 261 2.63 12.54 13.43
CA ILE A 261 2.75 13.94 13.89
C ILE A 261 3.53 14.74 12.84
N PRO A 262 2.90 15.73 12.18
CA PRO A 262 3.58 16.55 11.17
C PRO A 262 4.71 17.39 11.77
N LEU A 263 5.68 17.75 10.93
CA LEU A 263 6.81 18.60 11.28
C LEU A 263 6.65 19.97 10.63
N VAL A 264 6.97 21.03 11.37
CA VAL A 264 7.01 22.41 10.86
C VAL A 264 8.39 22.97 11.06
N TYR A 265 8.95 23.59 10.02
CA TYR A 265 10.12 24.45 10.11
C TYR A 265 9.65 25.91 10.19
N SER A 266 10.10 26.63 11.22
CA SER A 266 9.91 28.08 11.33
C SER A 266 11.16 28.81 10.91
N LYS A 267 11.06 29.68 9.89
CA LYS A 267 12.18 30.51 9.44
C LYS A 267 12.58 31.53 10.49
N LYS A 268 11.58 32.14 11.16
CA LYS A 268 11.78 33.15 12.19
C LYS A 268 12.62 32.64 13.36
N HIS A 269 12.39 31.40 13.78
CA HIS A 269 13.08 30.78 14.91
C HIS A 269 14.22 29.86 14.49
N ASP A 270 14.45 29.71 13.19
CA ASP A 270 15.40 28.77 12.57
C ASP A 270 15.40 27.39 13.25
N SER A 271 14.20 26.86 13.47
CA SER A 271 14.00 25.62 14.24
C SER A 271 12.78 24.86 13.76
N THR A 272 12.80 23.56 14.04
CA THR A 272 11.72 22.62 13.75
C THR A 272 10.90 22.34 14.99
N PHE A 273 9.59 22.16 14.82
CA PHE A 273 8.69 21.75 15.88
C PHE A 273 7.61 20.80 15.36
N ARG A 274 6.97 20.09 16.29
CA ARG A 274 5.99 19.04 16.00
C ARG A 274 4.57 19.53 16.25
N LEU A 275 3.63 19.22 15.34
CA LEU A 275 2.22 19.55 15.50
C LEU A 275 1.47 18.47 16.27
N ASP A 276 1.82 18.29 17.55
CA ASP A 276 1.18 17.28 18.38
C ASP A 276 -0.18 17.77 18.90
N THR A 277 -1.24 17.11 18.43
CA THR A 277 -2.64 17.35 18.82
C THR A 277 -3.32 16.01 19.09
N ASP A 278 -4.23 15.99 20.06
CA ASP A 278 -5.01 14.80 20.37
C ASP A 278 -6.10 14.51 19.33
N GLY A 279 -6.36 13.22 19.10
CA GLY A 279 -7.45 12.75 18.27
C GLY A 279 -7.42 11.23 18.09
N PHE A 280 -8.59 10.60 17.98
CA PHE A 280 -8.70 9.20 17.58
C PHE A 280 -8.74 9.10 16.05
N ALA A 281 -8.30 7.96 15.51
CA ALA A 281 -8.49 7.67 14.09
C ALA A 281 -9.99 7.55 13.76
N LEU A 282 -10.32 7.90 12.52
CA LEU A 282 -11.69 7.87 12.02
C LEU A 282 -12.19 6.42 11.97
N GLY A 283 -13.44 6.18 12.37
CA GLY A 283 -14.04 4.85 12.46
C GLY A 283 -13.83 4.15 13.80
N MET A 284 -12.83 4.52 14.61
CA MET A 284 -12.52 3.84 15.88
C MET A 284 -13.53 4.15 17.00
N THR A 285 -14.17 5.31 16.99
CA THR A 285 -15.06 5.76 18.07
C THR A 285 -16.34 6.40 17.54
N SER A 286 -17.29 6.75 18.41
CA SER A 286 -18.48 7.51 17.98
C SER A 286 -18.09 8.96 17.66
N THR A 287 -18.81 9.59 16.74
CA THR A 287 -18.54 11.00 16.37
C THR A 287 -18.68 11.94 17.57
N THR A 288 -19.56 11.63 18.52
CA THR A 288 -19.65 12.35 19.80
C THR A 288 -18.37 12.25 20.62
N MET A 289 -17.73 11.08 20.68
CA MET A 289 -16.47 10.89 21.40
C MET A 289 -15.29 11.47 20.63
N LEU A 290 -15.26 11.32 19.30
CA LEU A 290 -14.26 11.94 18.45
C LEU A 290 -14.29 13.48 18.63
N ARG A 291 -15.48 14.11 18.59
CA ARG A 291 -15.64 15.56 18.79
C ARG A 291 -15.02 16.08 20.08
N LYS A 292 -15.11 15.31 21.16
CA LYS A 292 -14.57 15.66 22.48
C LYS A 292 -13.04 15.57 22.54
N LYS A 293 -12.44 14.64 21.79
CA LYS A 293 -11.00 14.37 21.84
C LYS A 293 -10.21 15.02 20.72
N LEU A 294 -10.82 15.20 19.56
CA LEU A 294 -10.20 15.81 18.39
C LEU A 294 -9.95 17.30 18.64
N VAL A 295 -8.69 17.71 18.60
CA VAL A 295 -8.27 19.08 18.85
C VAL A 295 -7.99 19.80 17.53
N GLU A 296 -8.54 21.01 17.39
CA GLU A 296 -8.22 21.93 16.30
C GLU A 296 -7.36 23.07 16.83
N LYS A 297 -6.29 23.41 16.11
CA LYS A 297 -5.40 24.52 16.46
C LYS A 297 -5.13 25.40 15.27
N LYS A 298 -4.84 26.67 15.54
CA LYS A 298 -4.31 27.63 14.58
C LYS A 298 -2.82 27.77 14.80
N PHE A 299 -2.06 27.72 13.72
CA PHE A 299 -0.61 27.87 13.75
C PHE A 299 -0.22 29.01 12.81
N GLN A 300 0.58 29.95 13.32
CA GLN A 300 1.20 30.98 12.50
C GLN A 300 2.04 30.31 11.42
N PHE A 301 1.99 30.84 10.20
CA PHE A 301 2.71 30.34 9.05
C PHE A 301 3.20 31.53 8.24
N ASP A 302 4.42 31.93 8.53
CA ASP A 302 5.06 33.12 7.97
C ASP A 302 5.81 32.77 6.68
N PRO A 303 6.12 33.76 5.82
CA PRO A 303 7.00 33.51 4.68
C PRO A 303 8.32 32.87 5.09
N GLY A 304 8.73 31.85 4.34
CA GLY A 304 9.90 31.01 4.63
C GLY A 304 9.60 29.77 5.49
N ASP A 305 8.41 29.67 6.10
CA ASP A 305 8.01 28.49 6.88
C ASP A 305 7.63 27.31 5.97
N SER A 306 7.83 26.10 6.48
CA SER A 306 7.46 24.86 5.80
C SER A 306 6.75 23.88 6.72
N LEU A 307 5.78 23.14 6.17
CA LEU A 307 5.05 22.06 6.83
C LEU A 307 5.30 20.76 6.05
N LEU A 308 5.65 19.68 6.76
CA LEU A 308 5.78 18.33 6.23
C LEU A 308 4.74 17.42 6.88
N LEU A 309 3.86 16.84 6.07
CA LEU A 309 2.95 15.77 6.47
C LEU A 309 3.40 14.46 5.80
N TYR A 310 3.30 13.34 6.50
CA TYR A 310 3.81 12.05 6.05
C TYR A 310 3.05 10.89 6.70
N THR A 311 3.05 9.73 6.04
CA THR A 311 2.53 8.45 6.57
C THR A 311 3.63 7.66 7.29
N ASP A 312 3.25 6.66 8.07
CA ASP A 312 4.17 5.85 8.87
C ASP A 312 5.19 5.08 8.02
N GLY A 313 4.82 4.64 6.82
CA GLY A 313 5.73 3.97 5.90
C GLY A 313 6.99 4.79 5.57
N LEU A 314 6.97 6.12 5.69
CA LEU A 314 8.17 6.95 5.56
C LEU A 314 9.17 6.74 6.71
N VAL A 315 8.69 6.71 7.95
CA VAL A 315 9.54 6.62 9.16
C VAL A 315 9.86 5.19 9.55
N GLU A 316 8.96 4.26 9.26
CA GLU A 316 9.11 2.82 9.50
C GLU A 316 9.87 2.10 8.37
N LEU A 317 10.24 2.83 7.31
CA LEU A 317 11.07 2.30 6.22
C LEU A 317 12.35 1.66 6.77
N ARG A 318 12.67 0.44 6.32
CA ARG A 318 13.81 -0.34 6.82
C ARG A 318 14.97 -0.45 5.84
N ASN A 319 16.18 -0.44 6.39
CA ASN A 319 17.41 -0.74 5.65
C ASN A 319 17.77 -2.25 5.70
N ASP A 320 18.90 -2.63 5.07
CA ASP A 320 19.42 -4.01 5.06
C ASP A 320 19.66 -4.61 6.46
N LYS A 321 19.85 -3.76 7.48
CA LYS A 321 20.05 -4.16 8.88
C LYS A 321 18.75 -4.23 9.67
N GLN A 322 17.59 -4.03 9.03
CA GLN A 322 16.27 -3.93 9.66
C GLN A 322 16.14 -2.72 10.63
N GLU A 323 16.97 -1.70 10.46
CA GLU A 323 16.85 -0.45 11.20
C GLU A 323 15.85 0.47 10.48
N GLU A 324 14.98 1.13 11.24
CA GLU A 324 13.97 2.06 10.71
C GLU A 324 14.60 3.42 10.36
N TYR A 325 13.99 4.12 9.39
CA TYR A 325 14.46 5.41 8.93
C TYR A 325 14.39 6.45 10.06
N GLY A 326 13.26 6.47 10.77
CA GLY A 326 13.04 7.25 11.98
C GLY A 326 12.82 8.74 11.75
N GLU A 327 12.06 9.36 12.66
CA GLU A 327 11.71 10.78 12.61
C GLU A 327 12.93 11.72 12.74
N ASN A 328 13.97 11.31 13.45
CA ASN A 328 15.17 12.13 13.69
C ASN A 328 15.86 12.55 12.38
N LYS A 329 15.81 11.71 11.34
CA LYS A 329 16.38 12.05 10.04
C LYS A 329 15.53 13.08 9.30
N LEU A 330 14.21 13.01 9.42
CA LEU A 330 13.30 14.02 8.85
C LEU A 330 13.51 15.38 9.50
N ASP A 331 13.66 15.39 10.82
CA ASP A 331 13.97 16.59 11.59
C ASP A 331 15.30 17.22 11.12
N GLY A 332 16.35 16.42 10.96
CA GLY A 332 17.63 16.85 10.39
C GLY A 332 17.49 17.46 8.99
N ILE A 333 16.71 16.83 8.10
CA ILE A 333 16.46 17.36 6.74
C ILE A 333 15.74 18.71 6.81
N LEU A 334 14.68 18.83 7.62
CA LEU A 334 13.93 20.08 7.74
C LEU A 334 14.75 21.19 8.42
N SER A 335 15.63 20.86 9.37
CA SER A 335 16.50 21.86 9.98
C SER A 335 17.47 22.50 8.97
N ILE A 336 17.92 21.75 7.96
CA ILE A 336 18.89 22.21 6.97
C ILE A 336 18.20 22.84 5.75
N TYR A 337 17.12 22.22 5.27
CA TYR A 337 16.48 22.56 4.00
C TYR A 337 15.09 23.18 4.16
N GLY A 338 14.57 23.29 5.38
CA GLY A 338 13.19 23.70 5.65
C GLY A 338 12.84 25.10 5.20
N SER A 339 13.80 25.99 4.99
CA SER A 339 13.56 27.32 4.41
C SER A 339 13.59 27.37 2.89
N LEU A 340 13.73 26.22 2.22
CA LEU A 340 13.75 26.12 0.76
C LEU A 340 12.39 25.72 0.21
N HIS A 341 12.26 25.83 -1.11
CA HIS A 341 11.07 25.45 -1.84
C HIS A 341 10.61 24.02 -1.52
N ALA A 342 9.29 23.80 -1.47
CA ALA A 342 8.62 22.53 -1.17
C ALA A 342 9.22 21.37 -2.01
N LYS A 343 9.39 21.60 -3.32
CA LYS A 343 10.03 20.65 -4.23
C LYS A 343 11.43 20.22 -3.79
N THR A 344 12.23 21.17 -3.31
CA THR A 344 13.60 20.87 -2.85
C THR A 344 13.59 20.01 -1.60
N ILE A 345 12.72 20.33 -0.64
CA ILE A 345 12.54 19.54 0.58
C ILE A 345 12.11 18.12 0.22
N THR A 346 11.06 17.97 -0.61
CA THR A 346 10.55 16.67 -1.06
C THR A 346 11.64 15.84 -1.76
N GLN A 347 12.43 16.44 -2.65
CA GLN A 347 13.53 15.77 -3.33
C GLN A 347 14.66 15.34 -2.37
N LYS A 348 14.93 16.13 -1.33
CA LYS A 348 15.94 15.77 -0.31
C LYS A 348 15.48 14.62 0.56
N ILE A 349 14.20 14.58 0.94
CA ILE A 349 13.60 13.43 1.63
C ILE A 349 13.69 12.19 0.75
N GLN A 350 13.25 12.29 -0.51
CA GLN A 350 13.31 11.19 -1.48
C GLN A 350 14.73 10.65 -1.64
N SER A 351 15.71 11.51 -1.88
CA SER A 351 17.12 11.09 -2.03
C SER A 351 17.64 10.40 -0.76
N SER A 352 17.24 10.89 0.42
CA SER A 352 17.66 10.32 1.70
C SER A 352 17.08 8.92 1.94
N ILE A 353 15.81 8.70 1.63
CA ILE A 353 15.18 7.38 1.77
C ILE A 353 15.71 6.38 0.75
N GLU A 354 15.99 6.81 -0.49
CA GLU A 354 16.61 5.96 -1.52
C GLU A 354 18.01 5.49 -1.10
N LEU A 355 18.80 6.39 -0.52
CA LEU A 355 20.13 6.06 0.00
C LEU A 355 20.06 5.15 1.23
N PHE A 356 19.07 5.35 2.11
CA PHE A 356 18.91 4.56 3.32
C PHE A 356 18.42 3.13 3.04
N MET A 357 17.45 2.98 2.13
CA MET A 357 16.82 1.69 1.80
C MET A 357 17.75 0.77 1.02
N GLY A 358 18.64 1.32 0.19
CA GLY A 358 19.58 0.54 -0.62
C GLY A 358 18.88 -0.31 -1.67
N ASN A 359 18.86 -1.64 -1.46
CA ASN A 359 18.21 -2.61 -2.34
C ASN A 359 16.95 -3.26 -1.71
N GLN A 360 16.54 -2.83 -0.52
CA GLN A 360 15.29 -3.30 0.08
C GLN A 360 14.08 -2.75 -0.68
N GLN A 361 12.94 -3.44 -0.55
CA GLN A 361 11.65 -2.93 -0.99
C GLN A 361 10.87 -2.39 0.21
N PRO A 362 10.08 -1.31 0.05
CA PRO A 362 9.17 -0.84 1.08
C PRO A 362 8.20 -1.93 1.53
N LEU A 363 7.95 -2.02 2.84
CA LEU A 363 6.94 -2.93 3.41
C LEU A 363 5.55 -2.29 3.53
N ASP A 364 5.51 -0.96 3.48
CA ASP A 364 4.30 -0.15 3.48
C ASP A 364 4.39 1.01 2.50
N ASP A 365 3.23 1.59 2.20
CA ASP A 365 3.13 2.73 1.31
C ASP A 365 3.90 3.93 1.89
N ILE A 366 4.58 4.66 1.02
CA ILE A 366 5.36 5.84 1.42
C ILE A 366 4.70 7.06 0.79
N THR A 367 4.05 7.86 1.62
CA THR A 367 3.40 9.09 1.17
C THR A 367 3.80 10.26 2.06
N PHE A 368 4.16 11.37 1.43
CA PHE A 368 4.43 12.62 2.13
C PHE A 368 4.19 13.83 1.24
N THR A 369 3.88 14.95 1.87
CA THR A 369 3.70 16.23 1.18
C THR A 369 4.32 17.36 1.98
N THR A 370 4.99 18.25 1.25
CA THR A 370 5.56 19.46 1.81
C THR A 370 4.73 20.65 1.36
N VAL A 371 4.55 21.61 2.25
CA VAL A 371 3.95 22.92 1.97
C VAL A 371 4.98 23.96 2.36
N HIS A 372 5.28 24.90 1.49
CA HIS A 372 6.18 26.02 1.77
C HIS A 372 5.47 27.34 1.46
N LYS A 373 5.67 28.36 2.32
CA LYS A 373 5.16 29.71 2.07
C LYS A 373 6.28 30.57 1.49
N ASN A 374 6.15 30.91 0.20
CA ASN A 374 7.10 31.77 -0.49
C ASN A 374 7.08 33.20 0.05
N GLU A 375 8.23 33.84 -0.04
CA GLU A 375 8.38 35.29 0.19
C GLU A 375 7.45 36.09 -0.72
N PRO A 376 6.95 37.26 -0.28
CA PRO A 376 6.25 38.17 -1.16
C PRO A 376 7.15 38.48 -2.37
N ARG A 377 6.61 38.40 -3.60
CA ARG A 377 7.34 38.89 -4.77
C ARG A 377 7.72 40.35 -4.52
N GLN A 378 9.01 40.64 -4.44
CA GLN A 378 9.49 42.02 -4.49
C GLN A 378 9.08 42.57 -5.86
N THR A 379 8.12 43.48 -5.88
CA THR A 379 7.93 44.35 -7.04
C THR A 379 9.20 45.20 -7.15
N LEU A 380 10.08 44.84 -8.09
CA LEU A 380 11.11 45.74 -8.58
C LEU A 380 10.36 46.98 -9.08
N GLY A 381 10.44 48.06 -8.30
CA GLY A 381 9.81 49.35 -8.58
C GLY A 381 10.53 50.12 -9.66
#